data_AF-A0A964KYB2-F1
#
_entry.id   AF-A0A964KYB2-F1
#
_cell.length_a   1.000
_cell.length_b   1.000
_cell.length_c   1.000
_cell.angle_alpha   90.00
_cell.angle_beta   90.00
_cell.angle_gamma   90.00
#
_symmetry.space_group_name_H-M   'P 1'
#
loop_
_entity.id
_entity.type
_entity.pdbx_description
1 polymer ?
#
loop_
_entity_poly.entity_id
_entity_poly.type
_entity_poly.pdbx_seq_one_letter_code
_entity_poly.pdbx_strand_id
1 'polypeptide(L)'
;MKKNILLTYFLLLLVINNSYSQNDSSKTQIWSITKQTAKVNGKNLNYNSTAGYMILKDESGKAKAKINFISYSLDGISDQSKRPITFTFNGGPGSASVWLHMGVVGPKRVLMSEKGDPLPPPYSIVDNDYTWLDLTDLVF
;
A
#
# COMPACT_ATOMS: atom_id res chain seq x y z
N MET A 1 6.54 -38.23 47.05
CA MET A 1 6.11 -36.81 47.09
C MET A 1 6.96 -35.86 46.21
N LYS A 2 8.30 -35.96 46.16
CA LYS A 2 9.15 -35.02 45.39
C LYS A 2 8.98 -35.07 43.85
N LYS A 3 8.62 -36.22 43.26
CA LYS A 3 8.41 -36.37 41.80
C LYS A 3 7.21 -35.58 41.25
N ASN A 4 6.14 -35.42 42.04
CA ASN A 4 4.93 -34.73 41.60
C ASN A 4 5.13 -33.20 41.59
N ILE A 5 5.95 -32.67 42.49
CA ILE A 5 6.27 -31.23 42.55
C ILE A 5 7.04 -30.80 41.30
N LEU A 6 7.99 -31.61 40.85
CA LEU A 6 8.80 -31.31 39.64
C LEU A 6 7.93 -31.30 38.37
N LEU A 7 6.96 -32.22 38.29
CA LEU A 7 6.03 -32.29 37.16
C LEU A 7 5.08 -31.08 37.12
N THR A 8 4.62 -30.61 38.29
CA THR A 8 3.80 -29.39 38.39
C THR A 8 4.59 -28.15 37.97
N TYR A 9 5.86 -28.01 38.38
CA TYR A 9 6.71 -26.90 37.93
C TYR A 9 6.97 -26.94 36.42
N PHE A 10 7.18 -28.13 35.86
CA PHE A 10 7.35 -28.31 34.42
C PHE A 10 6.10 -27.93 33.63
N LEU A 11 4.91 -28.35 34.09
CA LEU A 11 3.63 -27.97 33.51
C LEU A 11 3.35 -26.46 33.65
N LEU A 12 3.70 -25.85 34.79
CA LEU A 12 3.54 -24.40 34.99
C LEU A 12 4.42 -23.60 34.02
N LEU A 13 5.67 -24.02 33.82
CA LEU A 13 6.58 -23.41 32.84
C LEU A 13 6.05 -23.57 31.39
N LEU A 14 5.40 -24.69 31.08
CA LEU A 14 4.81 -24.93 29.76
C LEU A 14 3.61 -24.01 29.47
N VAL A 15 2.82 -23.66 30.49
CA VAL A 15 1.68 -22.74 30.38
C VAL A 15 2.17 -21.28 30.24
N ILE A 16 3.21 -20.88 30.96
CA ILE A 16 3.74 -19.50 30.90
C ILE A 16 4.34 -19.18 29.53
N ASN A 17 4.98 -20.16 28.87
CA ASN A 17 5.54 -19.96 27.52
C ASN A 17 4.46 -19.81 26.42
N ASN A 18 3.28 -20.42 26.58
CA ASN A 18 2.17 -20.23 25.63
C ASN A 18 1.55 -18.83 25.71
N SER A 19 1.59 -18.20 26.89
CA SER A 19 0.99 -16.88 27.12
C SER A 19 1.83 -15.71 26.62
N TYR A 20 3.10 -15.94 26.24
CA TYR A 20 3.95 -14.95 25.57
C TYR A 20 3.83 -15.04 24.03
N SER A 21 2.60 -15.00 23.51
CA SER A 21 2.42 -14.64 22.10
C SER A 21 2.61 -13.13 21.98
N GLN A 22 3.85 -12.71 21.71
CA GLN A 22 4.17 -11.35 21.29
C GLN A 22 3.24 -10.99 20.12
N ASN A 23 2.48 -9.91 20.25
CA ASN A 23 1.58 -9.41 19.22
C ASN A 23 2.46 -8.89 18.06
N ASP A 24 2.84 -9.80 17.17
CA ASP A 24 3.84 -9.58 16.14
C ASP A 24 3.25 -8.71 15.03
N SER A 25 3.59 -7.42 15.06
CA SER A 25 3.25 -6.42 14.04
C SER A 25 3.80 -6.75 12.64
N SER A 26 4.65 -7.78 12.50
CA SER A 26 5.03 -8.33 11.19
C SER A 26 3.88 -9.11 10.52
N LYS A 27 2.86 -9.53 11.27
CA LYS A 27 1.75 -10.38 10.79
C LYS A 27 0.44 -9.65 10.51
N THR A 28 0.33 -8.38 10.89
CA THR A 28 -0.91 -7.61 10.73
C THR A 28 -0.82 -6.73 9.50
N GLN A 29 -1.82 -6.82 8.62
CA GLN A 29 -1.94 -5.94 7.47
C GLN A 29 -2.48 -4.58 7.93
N ILE A 30 -1.70 -3.53 7.70
CA ILE A 30 -2.04 -2.17 8.09
C ILE A 30 -1.99 -1.31 6.83
N TRP A 31 -3.08 -0.60 6.58
CA TRP A 31 -3.16 0.42 5.54
C TRP A 31 -3.93 1.63 6.07
N SER A 32 -3.65 2.79 5.50
CA SER A 32 -4.39 4.03 5.70
C SER A 32 -5.19 4.34 4.44
N ILE A 33 -6.44 4.77 4.62
CA ILE A 33 -7.31 5.20 3.52
C ILE A 33 -7.67 6.66 3.74
N THR A 34 -7.50 7.48 2.71
CA THR A 34 -7.91 8.89 2.71
C THR A 34 -8.82 9.16 1.53
N LYS A 35 -9.84 10.01 1.73
CA LYS A 35 -10.67 10.53 0.64
C LYS A 35 -10.03 11.78 0.05
N GLN A 36 -9.91 11.84 -1.27
CA GLN A 36 -9.27 12.94 -1.97
C GLN A 36 -10.03 13.27 -3.25
N THR A 37 -9.66 14.41 -3.84
CA THR A 37 -10.19 14.88 -5.12
C THR A 37 -9.03 15.38 -5.99
N ALA A 38 -9.12 15.13 -7.28
CA ALA A 38 -8.28 15.75 -8.31
C ALA A 38 -9.19 16.34 -9.39
N LYS A 39 -8.83 17.52 -9.90
CA LYS A 39 -9.47 18.13 -11.06
C LYS A 39 -8.72 17.70 -12.31
N VAL A 40 -9.39 16.95 -13.18
CA VAL A 40 -8.84 16.34 -14.39
C VAL A 40 -9.70 16.77 -15.56
N ASN A 41 -9.12 17.47 -16.54
CA ASN A 41 -9.83 17.95 -17.73
C ASN A 41 -11.13 18.71 -17.40
N GLY A 42 -11.10 19.52 -16.33
CA GLY A 42 -12.24 20.30 -15.85
C GLY A 42 -13.28 19.53 -15.02
N LYS A 43 -13.13 18.20 -14.85
CA LYS A 43 -14.01 17.37 -14.03
C LYS A 43 -13.34 17.03 -12.70
N ASN A 44 -14.14 16.99 -11.62
CA ASN A 44 -13.65 16.51 -10.33
C ASN A 44 -13.75 14.98 -10.28
N LEU A 45 -12.62 14.33 -10.06
CA LEU A 45 -12.55 12.91 -9.71
C LEU A 45 -12.41 12.81 -8.19
N ASN A 46 -13.44 12.32 -7.51
CA ASN A 46 -13.36 11.97 -6.10
C ASN A 46 -12.87 10.53 -6.00
N TYR A 47 -11.89 10.26 -5.14
CA TYR A 47 -11.27 8.93 -5.05
C TYR A 47 -10.78 8.62 -3.63
N ASN A 48 -10.65 7.32 -3.35
CA ASN A 48 -9.97 6.85 -2.15
C ASN A 48 -8.49 6.58 -2.47
N SER A 49 -7.58 7.14 -1.68
CA SER A 49 -6.15 6.81 -1.70
C SER A 49 -5.84 5.87 -0.55
N THR A 50 -5.41 4.66 -0.86
CA THR A 50 -4.98 3.67 0.13
C THR A 50 -3.47 3.51 0.07
N ALA A 51 -2.78 3.58 1.21
CA ALA A 51 -1.35 3.30 1.29
C ALA A 51 -1.10 2.28 2.40
N GLY A 52 -0.28 1.27 2.13
CA GLY A 52 -0.03 0.23 3.11
C GLY A 52 1.04 -0.77 2.70
N TYR A 53 1.04 -1.90 3.40
CA TYR A 53 1.92 -3.02 3.10
C TYR A 53 1.11 -4.30 2.88
N MET A 54 1.47 -5.07 1.86
CA MET A 54 1.04 -6.45 1.67
C MET A 54 2.12 -7.39 2.19
N ILE A 55 1.72 -8.39 2.99
CA ILE A 55 2.66 -9.38 3.53
C ILE A 55 2.86 -10.48 2.49
N LEU A 56 4.08 -10.58 1.95
CA LEU A 56 4.49 -11.72 1.14
C LEU A 56 4.85 -12.87 2.09
N LYS A 57 4.21 -14.03 1.90
CA LYS A 57 4.45 -15.24 2.69
C LYS A 57 5.26 -16.25 1.88
N ASP A 58 6.06 -17.07 2.56
CA ASP A 58 6.71 -18.24 1.97
C ASP A 58 5.75 -19.44 1.88
N GLU A 59 6.25 -20.57 1.37
CA GLU A 59 5.47 -21.80 1.18
C GLU A 59 4.96 -22.40 2.50
N SER A 60 5.59 -22.06 3.63
CA SER A 60 5.15 -22.47 4.97
C SER A 60 4.10 -21.52 5.58
N GLY A 61 3.77 -20.43 4.89
CA GLY A 61 2.87 -19.39 5.36
C GLY A 61 3.53 -18.36 6.29
N LYS A 62 4.85 -18.41 6.47
CA LYS A 62 5.59 -17.45 7.29
C LYS A 62 5.85 -16.18 6.49
N ALA A 63 5.75 -15.02 7.14
CA ALA A 63 6.04 -13.73 6.51
C ALA A 63 7.51 -13.67 6.05
N LYS A 64 7.70 -13.37 4.76
CA LYS A 64 8.99 -13.28 4.08
C LYS A 64 9.37 -11.84 3.73
N ALA A 65 8.40 -11.01 3.36
CA ALA A 65 8.62 -9.60 3.06
C ALA A 65 7.34 -8.76 3.23
N LYS A 66 7.51 -7.43 3.27
CA LYS A 66 6.42 -6.45 3.17
C LYS A 66 6.56 -5.70 1.85
N ILE A 67 5.56 -5.84 0.98
CA ILE A 67 5.47 -5.10 -0.29
C ILE A 67 4.67 -3.84 -0.01
N ASN A 68 5.30 -2.67 -0.09
CA ASN A 68 4.57 -1.41 -0.02
C ASN A 68 3.69 -1.28 -1.28
N PHE A 69 2.48 -0.75 -1.10
CA PHE A 69 1.62 -0.39 -2.21
C PHE A 69 0.92 0.93 -1.94
N ILE A 70 0.57 1.62 -3.03
CA ILE A 70 -0.36 2.74 -3.02
C ILE A 70 -1.44 2.43 -4.06
N SER A 71 -2.71 2.55 -3.70
CA SER A 71 -3.82 2.37 -4.63
C SER A 71 -4.79 3.54 -4.63
N TYR A 72 -5.41 3.73 -5.79
CA TYR A 72 -6.44 4.73 -6.02
C TYR A 72 -7.67 4.05 -6.60
N SER A 73 -8.81 4.19 -5.90
CA SER A 73 -10.10 3.75 -6.41
C SER A 73 -11.02 4.94 -6.62
N LEU A 74 -11.60 5.04 -7.81
CA LEU A 74 -12.54 6.12 -8.12
C LEU A 74 -13.83 5.93 -7.32
N ASP A 75 -14.28 7.00 -6.65
CA ASP A 75 -15.50 7.02 -5.85
C ASP A 75 -16.72 7.40 -6.71
N GLY A 76 -17.93 7.13 -6.22
CA GLY A 76 -19.18 7.51 -6.87
C GLY A 76 -19.55 6.66 -8.09
N ILE A 77 -18.99 5.47 -8.20
CA ILE A 77 -19.26 4.52 -9.29
C ILE A 77 -20.41 3.61 -8.90
N SER A 78 -21.40 3.46 -9.78
CA SER A 78 -22.61 2.66 -9.53
C SER A 78 -22.34 1.16 -9.40
N ASP A 79 -21.33 0.65 -10.12
CA ASP A 79 -20.94 -0.75 -10.11
C ASP A 79 -19.40 -0.88 -10.19
N GLN A 80 -18.76 -0.97 -9.02
CA GLN A 80 -17.30 -1.07 -8.92
C GLN A 80 -16.77 -2.35 -9.56
N SER A 81 -17.56 -3.43 -9.62
CA SER A 81 -17.11 -4.74 -10.15
C SER A 81 -16.79 -4.71 -11.64
N LYS A 82 -17.28 -3.69 -12.36
CA LYS A 82 -17.02 -3.47 -13.79
C LYS A 82 -15.81 -2.59 -14.07
N ARG A 83 -15.24 -1.93 -13.06
CA ARG A 83 -14.03 -1.12 -13.26
C ARG A 83 -12.81 -2.03 -13.30
N PRO A 84 -11.95 -1.91 -14.32
CA PRO A 84 -10.70 -2.64 -14.34
C PRO A 84 -9.77 -2.13 -13.22
N ILE A 85 -8.79 -2.97 -12.88
CA ILE A 85 -7.69 -2.63 -11.98
C ILE A 85 -6.40 -2.74 -12.78
N THR A 86 -5.57 -1.71 -12.74
CA THR A 86 -4.26 -1.69 -13.37
C THR A 86 -3.18 -1.68 -12.31
N PHE A 87 -2.38 -2.75 -12.29
CA PHE A 87 -1.15 -2.83 -11.51
C PHE A 87 0.00 -2.25 -12.33
N THR A 88 0.69 -1.28 -11.77
CA THR A 88 1.78 -0.56 -12.43
C THR A 88 3.09 -0.85 -11.71
N PHE A 89 4.07 -1.35 -12.45
CA PHE A 89 5.38 -1.69 -11.91
C PHE A 89 6.44 -0.90 -12.65
N ASN A 90 7.27 -0.17 -11.91
CA ASN A 90 8.44 0.44 -12.54
C ASN A 90 9.52 -0.61 -12.83
N GLY A 91 10.35 -0.33 -13.85
CA GLY A 91 11.43 -1.21 -14.28
C GLY A 91 12.71 -1.06 -13.45
N GLY A 92 13.85 -1.44 -14.04
CA GLY A 92 15.15 -1.42 -13.37
C GLY A 92 15.92 -2.71 -13.58
N PRO A 93 16.38 -3.40 -12.53
CA PRO A 93 15.62 -3.76 -11.32
C PRO A 93 15.79 -2.85 -10.09
N GLY A 94 14.84 -2.91 -9.15
CA GLY A 94 14.93 -2.27 -7.83
C GLY A 94 14.44 -0.82 -7.74
N SER A 95 14.00 -0.23 -8.85
CA SER A 95 13.44 1.12 -8.85
C SER A 95 11.99 1.11 -8.36
N ALA A 96 11.62 2.10 -7.54
CA ALA A 96 10.27 2.21 -6.99
C ALA A 96 9.23 2.58 -8.07
N SER A 97 7.98 2.15 -7.88
CA SER A 97 6.83 2.55 -8.71
C SER A 97 6.54 4.06 -8.70
N VAL A 98 7.23 4.84 -7.86
CA VAL A 98 7.06 6.30 -7.73
C VAL A 98 7.17 7.04 -9.07
N TRP A 99 7.98 6.55 -10.01
CA TRP A 99 8.14 7.17 -11.32
C TRP A 99 6.86 7.10 -12.15
N LEU A 100 6.17 5.96 -12.14
CA LEU A 100 4.87 5.81 -12.81
C LEU A 100 3.75 6.47 -12.01
N HIS A 101 3.84 6.41 -10.68
CA HIS A 101 2.89 7.00 -9.74
C HIS A 101 2.83 8.51 -9.85
N MET A 102 3.94 9.19 -9.61
CA MET A 102 4.02 10.64 -9.51
C MET A 102 4.58 11.31 -10.76
N GLY A 103 4.94 10.53 -11.78
CA GLY A 103 5.47 11.03 -13.05
C GLY A 103 4.63 10.69 -14.28
N VAL A 104 3.70 9.72 -14.20
CA VAL A 104 2.93 9.28 -15.39
C VAL A 104 1.43 9.21 -15.13
N VAL A 105 0.93 8.19 -14.43
CA VAL A 105 -0.50 7.81 -14.48
C VAL A 105 -1.29 8.06 -13.19
N GLY A 106 -0.64 8.36 -12.06
CA GLY A 106 -1.33 8.64 -10.80
C GLY A 106 -2.18 9.93 -10.86
N PRO A 107 -3.12 10.13 -9.90
CA PRO A 107 -4.04 11.27 -9.91
C PRO A 107 -3.37 12.62 -9.66
N LYS A 108 -2.17 12.60 -9.08
CA LYS A 108 -1.31 13.76 -8.89
C LYS A 108 0.08 13.47 -9.41
N ARG A 109 0.79 14.50 -9.85
CA ARG A 109 2.16 14.40 -10.35
C ARG A 109 3.03 15.52 -9.83
N VAL A 110 4.34 15.31 -9.85
CA VAL A 110 5.31 16.39 -9.63
C VAL A 110 5.26 17.34 -10.82
N LEU A 111 5.22 18.65 -10.54
CA LEU A 111 5.32 19.66 -11.59
C LEU A 111 6.75 19.71 -12.12
N MET A 112 6.90 19.47 -13.42
CA MET A 112 8.16 19.48 -14.15
C MET A 112 8.04 20.42 -15.36
N SER A 113 9.17 20.76 -15.96
CA SER A 113 9.19 21.45 -17.26
C SER A 113 8.57 20.57 -18.35
N GLU A 114 8.27 21.14 -19.51
CA GLU A 114 7.78 20.39 -20.67
C GLU A 114 8.73 19.27 -21.13
N LYS A 115 10.03 19.42 -20.84
CA LYS A 115 11.06 18.42 -21.16
C LYS A 115 11.24 17.37 -20.06
N GLY A 116 10.52 17.48 -18.94
CA GLY A 116 10.64 16.59 -17.79
C GLY A 116 11.75 16.97 -16.80
N ASP A 117 12.36 18.15 -16.96
CA ASP A 117 13.37 18.64 -16.02
C ASP A 117 12.73 19.10 -14.70
N PRO A 118 13.42 18.93 -13.56
CA PRO A 118 12.96 19.49 -12.30
C PRO A 118 12.95 21.02 -12.34
N LEU A 119 11.90 21.63 -11.79
CA LEU A 119 11.85 23.08 -11.60
C LEU A 119 12.68 23.51 -10.37
N PRO A 120 13.16 24.76 -10.29
CA PRO A 120 13.80 25.28 -9.08
C PRO A 120 12.86 25.20 -7.86
N PRO A 121 13.40 25.05 -6.63
CA PRO A 121 12.58 25.07 -5.43
C PRO A 121 11.85 26.41 -5.26
N PRO A 122 10.63 26.41 -4.67
CA PRO A 122 9.95 25.28 -4.04
C PRO A 122 9.25 24.33 -5.03
N TYR A 123 9.41 23.02 -4.83
CA TYR A 123 8.75 22.00 -5.67
C TYR A 123 7.24 21.93 -5.40
N SER A 124 6.48 21.57 -6.44
CA SER A 124 5.01 21.51 -6.38
C SER A 124 4.47 20.17 -6.88
N ILE A 125 3.36 19.73 -6.28
CA ILE A 125 2.54 18.61 -6.75
C ILE A 125 1.26 19.21 -7.31
N VAL A 126 0.86 18.78 -8.50
CA VAL A 126 -0.33 19.25 -9.21
C VAL A 126 -1.25 18.08 -9.53
N ASP A 127 -2.52 18.36 -9.75
CA ASP A 127 -3.43 17.37 -10.33
C ASP A 127 -2.92 16.94 -11.71
N ASN A 128 -3.10 15.65 -12.02
CA ASN A 128 -2.60 15.07 -13.25
C ASN A 128 -3.73 14.93 -14.27
N ASP A 129 -3.80 15.87 -15.21
CA ASP A 129 -4.75 15.82 -16.34
C ASP A 129 -4.56 14.58 -17.25
N TYR A 130 -3.42 13.87 -17.11
CA TYR A 130 -3.08 12.64 -17.84
C TYR A 130 -3.28 11.37 -17.01
N THR A 131 -3.90 11.46 -15.83
CA THR A 131 -4.16 10.26 -15.02
C THR A 131 -5.02 9.25 -15.77
N TRP A 132 -4.85 7.97 -15.46
CA TRP A 132 -5.72 6.91 -15.98
C TRP A 132 -6.87 6.57 -15.01
N LEU A 133 -7.01 7.29 -13.89
CA LEU A 133 -7.97 6.96 -12.84
C LEU A 133 -9.44 7.03 -13.30
N ASP A 134 -9.75 7.86 -14.30
CA ASP A 134 -11.07 7.91 -14.91
C ASP A 134 -11.39 6.64 -15.73
N LEU A 135 -10.37 5.88 -16.15
CA LEU A 135 -10.49 4.64 -16.91
C LEU A 135 -10.41 3.38 -16.02
N THR A 136 -9.57 3.37 -15.00
CA THR A 136 -9.22 2.17 -14.21
C THR A 136 -8.83 2.55 -12.78
N ASP A 137 -9.02 1.65 -11.82
CA ASP A 137 -8.40 1.80 -10.50
C ASP A 137 -6.91 1.46 -10.60
N LEU A 138 -6.07 2.17 -9.85
CA LEU A 138 -4.61 2.10 -9.98
C LEU A 138 -3.97 1.48 -8.75
N VAL A 139 -2.97 0.61 -8.94
CA VAL A 139 -2.13 0.06 -7.87
C VAL A 139 -0.65 0.20 -8.25
N PHE A 140 0.13 0.84 -7.39
CA PHE A 140 1.56 1.10 -7.54
C PHE A 140 2.39 0.28 -6.56
#